data_AF-A0A372EKJ9-F1
#
_entry.id   AF-A0A372EKJ9-F1
#
_cell.length_a   1.000
_cell.length_b   1.000
_cell.length_c   1.000
_cell.angle_alpha   90.00
_cell.angle_beta   90.00
_cell.angle_gamma   90.00
#
_symmetry.space_group_name_H-M   'P 1'
#
loop_
_entity.id
_entity.type
_entity.pdbx_description
1 polymer ?
#
loop_
_entity_poly.entity_id
_entity_poly.type
_entity_poly.pdbx_seq_one_letter_code
_entity_poly.pdbx_strand_id
1 'polypeptide(L)' 'MDTTFPRQLKQQAARHPNRPAMREKAYGIWQTTSWGEMLRLVRGLACGLHEAGLRRGEHLVV' A
#
# COMPACT_ATOMS: atom_id res chain seq x y z
N MET A 1 -9.86 0.81 20.02
CA MET A 1 -9.41 -0.45 19.38
C MET A 1 -8.15 -0.13 18.60
N ASP A 2 -7.00 -0.58 19.05
CA ASP A 2 -5.74 -0.35 18.34
C ASP A 2 -5.72 -1.13 17.02
N THR A 3 -5.55 -0.42 15.92
CA THR A 3 -5.44 -0.99 14.58
C THR A 3 -4.19 -0.42 13.91
N THR A 4 -3.55 -1.21 13.05
CA THR A 4 -2.36 -0.78 12.30
C THR A 4 -2.76 -0.24 10.93
N PHE A 5 -1.92 0.61 10.32
CA PHE A 5 -2.17 1.11 8.96
C PHE A 5 -2.35 -0.01 7.92
N PRO A 6 -1.52 -1.09 7.90
CA PRO A 6 -1.75 -2.20 6.97
C PRO A 6 -3.10 -2.90 7.16
N ARG A 7 -3.60 -2.98 8.40
CA ARG A 7 -4.91 -3.57 8.70
C ARG A 7 -6.04 -2.71 8.14
N GLN A 8 -5.95 -1.39 8.27
CA GLN A 8 -6.92 -0.46 7.67
C GLN A 8 -6.90 -0.52 6.14
N LEU A 9 -5.71 -0.52 5.52
CA LEU A 9 -5.55 -0.67 4.07
C LEU A 9 -6.25 -1.94 3.56
N LYS A 10 -5.99 -3.09 4.20
CA LYS A 10 -6.62 -4.36 3.84
C LYS A 10 -8.14 -4.31 3.95
N GLN A 11 -8.68 -3.65 4.98
CA GLN A 11 -10.13 -3.49 5.16
C GLN A 11 -10.75 -2.60 4.07
N GLN A 12 -10.13 -1.47 3.72
CA GLN A 12 -10.62 -0.60 2.66
C GLN A 12 -10.60 -1.29 1.30
N ALA A 13 -9.51 -2.00 0.98
CA ALA A 13 -9.39 -2.77 -0.25
C ALA A 13 -10.41 -3.91 -0.36
N ALA A 14 -10.77 -4.56 0.76
CA ALA A 14 -11.81 -5.58 0.77
C ALA A 14 -13.22 -4.98 0.57
N ARG A 15 -13.50 -3.83 1.17
CA ARG A 15 -14.83 -3.19 1.09
C ARG A 15 -15.04 -2.46 -0.24
N HIS A 16 -14.00 -1.83 -0.77
CA HIS A 16 -14.09 -0.89 -1.88
C HIS A 16 -12.92 -1.06 -2.86
N PRO A 17 -12.73 -2.23 -3.48
CA PRO A 17 -11.52 -2.54 -4.26
C PRO A 17 -11.29 -1.57 -5.43
N ASN A 18 -12.36 -1.11 -6.08
CA ASN A 18 -12.28 -0.25 -7.27
C ASN A 18 -12.39 1.25 -6.95
N ARG A 19 -12.58 1.65 -5.68
CA ARG A 19 -12.63 3.07 -5.31
C ARG A 19 -11.21 3.66 -5.27
N PRO A 20 -11.05 4.96 -5.57
CA PRO A 20 -9.75 5.62 -5.50
C PRO A 20 -9.20 5.61 -4.07
N ALA A 21 -7.94 5.19 -3.94
CA ALA A 21 -7.17 5.25 -2.70
C ALA A 21 -6.16 6.40 -2.71
N MET A 22 -5.54 6.65 -3.86
CA MET A 22 -4.56 7.70 -4.06
C MET A 22 -4.68 8.30 -5.46
N ARG A 23 -4.34 9.58 -5.58
CA ARG A 23 -4.17 10.24 -6.87
C ARG A 23 -2.84 10.98 -6.87
N GLU A 24 -2.07 10.79 -7.93
CA GLU A 24 -0.78 11.44 -8.11
C GLU A 24 -0.75 12.15 -9.46
N LYS A 25 -0.04 13.27 -9.53
CA LYS A 25 0.14 14.01 -10.79
C LYS A 25 1.53 13.68 -11.33
N ALA A 26 1.58 12.93 -12.41
CA ALA A 26 2.83 12.57 -13.10
C ALA A 26 2.75 13.03 -14.56
N TYR A 27 3.81 13.67 -15.05
CA TYR A 27 3.89 14.19 -16.43
C TYR A 27 2.69 15.09 -16.83
N GLY A 28 2.12 15.82 -15.88
CA GLY A 28 0.95 16.67 -16.10
C GLY A 28 -0.42 15.97 -16.01
N ILE A 29 -0.46 14.64 -15.91
CA ILE A 29 -1.68 13.84 -15.89
C ILE A 29 -1.98 13.34 -14.47
N TRP A 30 -3.25 13.38 -14.06
CA TRP A 30 -3.69 12.77 -12.80
C TRP A 30 -3.90 11.27 -12.96
N GLN A 31 -3.01 10.48 -12.36
CA GLN A 31 -3.15 9.03 -12.25
C GLN A 31 -3.95 8.69 -11.00
N THR A 32 -4.73 7.62 -11.05
CA THR A 32 -5.54 7.15 -9.92
C THR A 32 -5.18 5.71 -9.61
N THR A 33 -4.87 5.45 -8.35
CA THR A 33 -4.64 4.11 -7.83
C THR A 33 -5.83 3.72 -6.96
N SER A 34 -6.51 2.63 -7.31
CA SER A 34 -7.61 2.08 -6.53
C SER A 34 -7.13 1.39 -5.24
N TRP A 35 -8.02 1.16 -4.28
CA TRP A 35 -7.67 0.44 -3.05
C TRP A 35 -7.14 -0.98 -3.31
N GLY A 36 -7.71 -1.68 -4.30
CA GLY A 36 -7.25 -3.01 -4.69
C GLY A 36 -5.85 -2.99 -5.31
N GLU A 37 -5.54 -1.99 -6.13
CA GLU A 37 -4.19 -1.79 -6.68
C GLU A 37 -3.19 -1.42 -5.60
N MET A 38 -3.56 -0.49 -4.69
CA MET A 38 -2.71 -0.09 -3.57
C MET A 38 -2.35 -1.28 -2.69
N LEU A 39 -3.32 -2.15 -2.35
CA LEU A 39 -3.04 -3.35 -1.57
C LEU A 39 -2.09 -4.32 -2.31
N ARG A 40 -2.24 -4.47 -3.62
CA ARG A 40 -1.33 -5.31 -4.43
C ARG A 40 0.09 -4.75 -4.44
N LEU A 41 0.25 -3.44 -4.64
CA LEU A 41 1.56 -2.76 -4.61
C LEU A 41 2.25 -2.92 -3.26
N VAL A 42 1.54 -2.60 -2.16
CA VAL A 42 2.09 -2.71 -0.80
C VAL A 42 2.47 -4.15 -0.46
N ARG A 43 1.70 -5.16 -0.89
CA ARG A 43 2.05 -6.57 -0.70
C ARG A 43 3.31 -6.96 -1.46
N GLY A 44 3.44 -6.54 -2.71
CA GLY A 44 4.63 -6.78 -3.51
C GLY A 44 5.88 -6.18 -2.86
N LEU A 45 5.78 -4.91 -2.43
CA LEU A 45 6.87 -4.23 -1.72
C LEU A 45 7.23 -4.94 -0.41
N ALA A 46 6.24 -5.28 0.41
CA ALA A 46 6.47 -5.95 1.69
C ALA A 46 7.13 -7.34 1.52
N CYS A 47 6.69 -8.12 0.53
CA CYS A 47 7.32 -9.40 0.19
C CYS A 47 8.77 -9.20 -0.29
N GLY A 48 9.01 -8.27 -1.21
CA GLY A 48 10.35 -8.00 -1.72
C GLY A 48 11.31 -7.49 -0.63
N LEU A 49 10.85 -6.63 0.28
CA LEU A 49 11.65 -6.18 1.42
C LEU A 49 11.98 -7.33 2.37
N HIS A 50 11.04 -8.23 2.62
CA HIS A 50 11.29 -9.41 3.44
C HIS A 50 12.33 -10.33 2.79
N GLU A 51 12.22 -10.57 1.48
CA GLU A 51 13.20 -11.35 0.71
C GLU A 51 14.58 -10.69 0.69
N ALA A 52 14.64 -9.35 0.64
CA ALA A 52 15.89 -8.58 0.74
C ALA A 52 16.51 -8.58 2.16
N GLY A 53 15.84 -9.18 3.15
CA GLY A 53 16.37 -9.39 4.49
C GLY A 53 15.84 -8.43 5.55
N LEU A 54 14.90 -7.53 5.24
CA LEU A 54 14.30 -6.64 6.23
C LEU A 54 13.50 -7.44 7.27
N ARG A 55 13.76 -7.16 8.54
CA ARG A 55 13.14 -7.84 9.69
C ARG A 55 12.29 -6.90 10.52
N ARG A 56 11.44 -7.50 11.34
CA ARG A 56 10.62 -6.76 12.31
C ARG A 56 11.52 -5.99 13.28
N GLY A 57 11.24 -4.70 13.46
CA GLY A 57 11.97 -3.82 14.36
C GLY A 57 13.11 -3.06 13.68
N GLU A 58 13.42 -3.36 12.42
CA GLU A 58 14.36 -2.61 11.62
C GLU A 58 13.71 -1.39 10.97
N HIS A 59 14.54 -0.41 10.58
CA HIS A 59 14.10 0.85 10.02
C HIS A 59 14.37 0.90 8.52
N LEU A 60 13.39 1.41 7.76
CA LEU A 60 13.52 1.71 6.34
C LEU A 60 13.63 3.23 6.17
N VAL A 61 14.61 3.69 5.41
CA VAL A 61 14.76 5.11 5.03
C VAL A 61 14.21 5.29 3.62
N VAL A 62 13.42 6.35 3.41
CA VAL A 62 12.76 6.70 2.13
C VAL A 62 13.23 8.07 1.68
#